data_AF-A0A7S3FNL1-F1
#
_entry.id   AF-A0A7S3FNL1-F1
#
_cell.length_a   1.000
_cell.length_b   1.000
_cell.length_c   1.000
_cell.angle_alpha   90.00
_cell.angle_beta   90.00
_cell.angle_gamma   90.00
#
_symmetry.space_group_name_H-M   'P 1'
#
loop_
_entity.id
_entity.type
_entity.pdbx_description
1 polymer ?
#
loop_
_entity_poly.entity_id
_entity_poly.type
_entity_poly.pdbx_seq_one_letter_code
_entity_poly.pdbx_strand_id
1 'polypeptide(L)'
;YDSHLGGGLAEDFLRDEPGPPPPVVAGRAEVEEILEFSHEICRDVSEEFCSLDLIARRIEDFKHRARAAYFQAYVPESLPQLVSPYVRLELLRWDPLRPAQRQSPGSGDPGAREKPLESMGW
;
A
#
# COMPACT_ATOMS: atom_id res chain seq x y z
N TYR A 1 -60.24 1.64 39.56
CA TYR A 1 -60.42 0.90 38.29
C TYR A 1 -59.85 1.79 37.21
N ASP A 2 -58.54 1.99 37.13
CA ASP A 2 -57.49 1.04 36.72
C ASP A 2 -57.80 0.32 35.40
N SER A 3 -57.01 0.66 34.38
CA SER A 3 -56.83 -0.08 33.14
C SER A 3 -55.51 0.37 32.48
N HIS A 4 -54.43 -0.34 32.82
CA HIS A 4 -53.37 -0.83 31.93
C HIS A 4 -52.65 0.22 31.05
N LEU A 5 -51.46 0.73 31.41
CA LEU A 5 -50.14 0.06 31.31
C LEU A 5 -50.02 -0.85 30.07
N GLY A 6 -49.36 -0.35 29.03
CA GLY A 6 -48.89 -1.18 27.93
C GLY A 6 -48.15 -0.38 26.87
N GLY A 7 -46.82 -0.50 26.84
CA GLY A 7 -46.03 -0.22 25.64
C GLY A 7 -45.18 1.04 25.68
N GLY A 8 -44.23 1.13 26.62
CA GLY A 8 -43.22 2.20 26.62
C GLY A 8 -41.82 1.76 27.03
N LEU A 9 -41.54 0.46 27.10
CA LEU A 9 -40.27 -0.07 27.63
C LEU A 9 -39.49 -0.96 26.64
N ALA A 10 -39.97 -1.09 25.39
CA ALA A 10 -39.30 -1.93 24.38
C ALA A 10 -38.41 -1.15 23.40
N GLU A 11 -38.58 0.18 23.29
CA GLU A 11 -37.81 1.02 22.36
C GLU A 11 -36.52 1.57 22.98
N ASP A 12 -36.42 1.58 24.32
CA ASP A 12 -35.24 2.10 25.04
C ASP A 12 -34.12 1.07 25.22
N PHE A 13 -34.39 -0.22 24.96
CA PHE A 13 -33.42 -1.30 25.17
C PHE A 13 -32.46 -1.52 23.98
N LEU A 14 -32.69 -0.84 22.84
CA LEU A 14 -31.93 -1.02 21.60
C LEU A 14 -31.11 0.23 21.22
N ARG A 15 -30.75 1.07 22.20
CA ARG A 15 -30.03 2.34 21.95
C ARG A 15 -28.62 2.37 22.53
N ASP A 16 -28.10 1.24 22.97
CA ASP A 16 -26.72 1.09 23.44
C ASP A 16 -25.83 0.39 22.40
N GLU A 17 -26.15 0.53 21.11
CA GLU A 17 -25.13 0.28 20.08
C GLU A 17 -24.10 1.40 20.20
N PRO A 18 -22.83 1.09 20.56
CA PRO A 18 -21.80 2.11 20.60
C PRO A 18 -21.77 2.79 19.24
N GLY A 19 -21.95 4.13 19.24
CA GLY A 19 -21.84 4.91 18.02
C GLY A 19 -20.56 4.54 17.27
N PRO A 20 -20.54 4.63 15.93
CA PRO A 20 -19.38 4.27 15.15
C PRO A 20 -18.15 4.92 15.78
N PRO A 21 -17.05 4.17 16.02
CA PRO A 21 -15.88 4.76 16.63
C PRO A 21 -15.52 6.01 15.85
N PRO A 22 -15.19 7.13 16.54
CA PRO A 22 -14.81 8.34 15.85
C PRO A 22 -13.74 7.97 14.82
N PRO A 23 -13.79 8.52 13.60
CA PRO A 23 -12.80 8.19 12.60
C PRO A 23 -11.43 8.42 13.23
N VAL A 24 -10.61 7.36 13.27
CA VAL A 24 -9.24 7.44 13.77
C VAL A 24 -8.47 8.22 12.71
N VAL A 25 -8.62 9.53 12.73
CA VAL A 25 -7.87 10.44 11.88
C VAL A 25 -6.62 10.77 12.67
N ALA A 26 -5.57 9.95 12.49
CA ALA A 26 -4.24 10.29 12.95
C ALA A 26 -3.91 11.71 12.44
N GLY A 27 -3.39 12.56 13.33
CA GLY A 27 -3.07 13.93 12.97
C GLY A 27 -2.01 13.96 11.87
N ARG A 28 -2.03 14.96 10.98
CA ARG A 28 -1.01 15.08 9.92
C ARG A 28 0.43 15.05 10.45
N ALA A 29 0.67 15.60 11.64
CA ALA A 29 1.97 15.56 12.30
C ALA A 29 2.38 14.15 12.75
N GLU A 30 1.43 13.36 13.24
CA GLU A 30 1.65 11.97 13.66
C GLU A 30 1.96 11.08 12.45
N VAL A 31 1.28 11.30 11.32
CA VAL A 31 1.58 10.61 10.06
C VAL A 31 2.99 10.94 9.56
N GLU A 32 3.41 12.20 9.67
CA GLU A 32 4.77 12.61 9.27
C GLU A 32 5.84 11.96 10.15
N GLU A 33 5.64 11.92 11.48
CA GLU A 33 6.54 11.24 12.40
C GLU A 33 6.69 9.74 12.08
N ILE A 34 5.57 9.07 11.78
CA ILE A 34 5.58 7.66 11.35
C ILE A 34 6.34 7.49 10.03
N LEU A 35 6.18 8.42 9.08
CA LEU A 35 6.89 8.39 7.81
C LEU A 35 8.39 8.61 7.99
N GLU A 36 8.81 9.53 8.85
CA GLU A 36 10.23 9.73 9.20
C GLU A 36 10.81 8.46 9.83
N PHE A 37 10.12 7.88 10.80
CA PHE A 37 10.55 6.64 11.45
C PHE A 37 10.66 5.46 10.48
N SER A 38 9.79 5.40 9.46
CA SER A 38 9.80 4.33 8.46
C SER A 38 11.15 4.20 7.72
N HIS A 39 11.90 5.29 7.59
CA HIS A 39 13.24 5.30 7.01
C HIS A 39 14.30 4.63 7.88
N GLU A 40 14.03 4.51 9.18
CA GLU A 40 14.98 3.93 10.13
C GLU A 40 14.80 2.42 10.30
N ILE A 41 13.66 1.87 9.88
CA ILE A 41 13.31 0.44 10.06
C ILE A 41 14.34 -0.51 9.44
N CYS A 42 15.00 -0.10 8.35
CA CYS A 42 16.01 -0.90 7.67
C CYS A 42 17.44 -0.38 7.90
N ARG A 43 17.69 0.46 8.92
CA ARG A 43 19.01 1.06 9.16
C ARG A 43 20.10 0.02 9.47
N ASP A 44 19.73 -1.08 10.14
CA ASP A 44 20.62 -2.19 10.49
C ASP A 44 20.67 -3.29 9.40
N VAL A 45 19.86 -3.16 8.36
CA VAL A 45 19.80 -4.08 7.23
C VAL A 45 20.84 -3.66 6.18
N SER A 46 21.50 -4.63 5.55
CA SER A 46 22.40 -4.36 4.42
C SER A 46 21.65 -3.65 3.28
N GLU A 47 22.31 -2.71 2.61
CA GLU A 47 21.75 -1.92 1.50
C GLU A 47 21.14 -2.78 0.39
N GLU A 48 21.67 -3.99 0.17
CA GLU A 48 21.13 -4.92 -0.84
C GLU A 48 19.74 -5.47 -0.49
N PHE A 49 19.31 -5.36 0.76
CA PHE A 49 18.05 -5.91 1.28
C PHE A 49 17.15 -4.82 1.89
N CYS A 50 17.49 -3.54 1.79
CA CYS A 50 16.64 -2.46 2.30
C CYS A 50 15.61 -1.95 1.28
N SER A 51 15.68 -2.40 0.02
CA SER A 51 14.81 -1.95 -1.07
C SER A 51 14.07 -3.11 -1.74
N LEU A 52 12.77 -2.91 -2.01
CA LEU A 52 11.95 -3.87 -2.74
C LEU A 52 12.48 -4.13 -4.16
N ASP A 53 12.99 -3.12 -4.85
CA ASP A 53 13.55 -3.26 -6.19
C ASP A 53 14.81 -4.14 -6.19
N LEU A 54 15.68 -3.97 -5.18
CA LEU A 54 16.92 -4.75 -5.07
C LEU A 54 16.64 -6.20 -4.71
N ILE A 55 15.74 -6.46 -3.74
CA ILE A 55 15.39 -7.83 -3.37
C ILE A 55 14.64 -8.55 -4.51
N ALA A 56 13.76 -7.86 -5.23
CA ALA A 56 13.06 -8.42 -6.38
C ALA A 56 14.04 -8.84 -7.49
N ARG A 57 15.04 -7.99 -7.80
CA ARG A 57 16.10 -8.33 -8.77
C ARG A 57 16.88 -9.57 -8.32
N ARG A 58 17.27 -9.65 -7.04
CA ARG A 58 18.01 -10.80 -6.49
C ARG A 58 17.22 -12.11 -6.54
N ILE A 59 15.93 -12.06 -6.23
CA ILE A 59 15.02 -13.20 -6.30
C ILE A 59 14.88 -13.68 -7.74
N GLU A 60 14.66 -12.75 -8.68
CA GLU A 60 14.52 -13.08 -10.10
C GLU A 60 15.83 -13.64 -10.67
N ASP A 61 16.97 -13.07 -10.28
CA ASP A 61 18.31 -13.57 -10.58
C ASP A 61 18.52 -14.99 -10.05
N PHE A 62 18.12 -15.27 -8.81
CA PHE A 62 18.22 -16.61 -8.20
C PHE A 62 17.39 -17.62 -8.99
N LYS A 63 16.16 -17.26 -9.35
CA LYS A 63 15.26 -18.07 -10.18
C LYS A 63 15.85 -18.38 -11.56
N HIS A 64 16.56 -17.44 -12.18
CA HIS A 64 17.22 -17.64 -13.46
C HIS A 64 18.48 -18.51 -13.35
N ARG A 65 19.34 -18.25 -12.36
CA ARG A 65 20.63 -18.96 -12.20
C ARG A 65 20.47 -20.39 -11.71
N ALA A 66 19.47 -20.66 -10.86
CA ALA A 66 19.32 -21.94 -10.20
C ALA A 66 17.84 -22.30 -9.99
N ARG A 67 17.10 -22.45 -11.09
CA ARG A 67 15.65 -22.71 -11.06
C ARG A 67 15.25 -23.89 -10.16
N ALA A 68 15.96 -25.01 -10.21
CA ALA A 68 15.64 -26.16 -9.38
C ALA A 68 15.78 -25.84 -7.88
N ALA A 69 16.88 -25.19 -7.48
CA ALA A 69 17.11 -24.77 -6.10
C ALA A 69 16.08 -23.71 -5.65
N TYR A 70 15.68 -22.80 -6.54
CA TYR A 70 14.65 -21.80 -6.27
C TYR A 70 13.31 -22.43 -5.87
N PHE A 71 12.86 -23.47 -6.58
CA PHE A 71 11.65 -24.20 -6.20
C PHE A 71 11.85 -25.12 -4.99
N GLN A 72 13.01 -25.77 -4.86
CA GLN A 72 13.31 -26.63 -3.70
C GLN A 72 13.42 -25.84 -2.39
N ALA A 73 13.82 -24.57 -2.45
CA ALA A 73 13.86 -23.67 -1.31
C ALA A 73 12.49 -23.04 -0.99
N TYR A 74 11.43 -23.43 -1.71
CA TYR A 74 10.06 -22.91 -1.51
C TYR A 74 9.99 -21.37 -1.59
N VAL A 75 10.79 -20.78 -2.49
CA VAL A 75 10.80 -19.32 -2.68
C VAL A 75 9.44 -18.80 -3.15
N PRO A 76 8.77 -19.38 -4.18
CA PRO A 76 7.43 -18.90 -4.60
C PRO A 76 6.42 -18.81 -3.46
N GLU A 77 6.41 -19.79 -2.58
CA GLU A 77 5.48 -19.91 -1.47
C GLU A 77 5.79 -18.91 -0.36
N SER A 78 7.07 -18.55 -0.20
CA SER A 78 7.53 -17.56 0.79
C SER A 78 7.54 -16.13 0.27
N LEU A 79 7.41 -15.90 -1.06
CA LEU A 79 7.44 -14.56 -1.66
C LEU A 79 6.50 -13.56 -0.97
N PRO A 80 5.21 -13.86 -0.72
CA PRO A 80 4.31 -12.89 -0.08
C PRO A 80 4.82 -12.45 1.29
N GLN A 81 5.43 -13.35 2.05
CA GLN A 81 5.98 -13.07 3.37
C GLN A 81 7.28 -12.26 3.28
N LEU A 82 8.16 -12.61 2.33
CA LEU A 82 9.42 -11.91 2.08
C LEU A 82 9.20 -10.44 1.67
N VAL A 83 8.23 -10.17 0.80
CA VAL A 83 7.99 -8.82 0.28
C VAL A 83 7.03 -7.99 1.13
N SER A 84 6.25 -8.62 2.01
CA SER A 84 5.27 -7.99 2.89
C SER A 84 5.76 -6.73 3.61
N PRO A 85 6.93 -6.73 4.29
CA PRO A 85 7.41 -5.54 5.00
C PRO A 85 7.62 -4.34 4.07
N TYR A 86 8.20 -4.55 2.90
CA TYR A 86 8.43 -3.46 1.95
C TYR A 86 7.12 -2.91 1.39
N VAL A 87 6.17 -3.79 1.03
CA VAL A 87 4.85 -3.35 0.53
C VAL A 87 4.14 -2.49 1.59
N ARG A 88 4.23 -2.85 2.87
CA ARG A 88 3.66 -2.02 3.96
C ARG A 88 4.33 -0.66 4.03
N LEU A 89 5.65 -0.57 3.91
CA LEU A 89 6.38 0.70 3.92
C LEU A 89 5.99 1.59 2.74
N GLU A 90 5.84 1.02 1.54
CA GLU A 90 5.35 1.76 0.37
C GLU A 90 3.91 2.27 0.57
N LEU A 91 3.05 1.45 1.18
CA LEU A 91 1.67 1.82 1.47
C LEU A 91 1.53 2.91 2.55
N LEU A 92 2.50 3.09 3.45
CA LEU A 92 2.47 4.20 4.43
C LEU A 92 2.46 5.57 3.73
N ARG A 93 3.11 5.66 2.56
CA ARG A 93 3.19 6.89 1.75
C ARG A 93 2.03 7.03 0.77
N TRP A 94 1.25 5.97 0.60
CA TRP A 94 0.21 5.92 -0.41
C TRP A 94 -1.02 6.71 0.05
N ASP A 95 -1.43 7.67 -0.77
CA ASP A 95 -2.69 8.39 -0.62
C ASP A 95 -3.57 8.08 -1.83
N PRO A 96 -4.68 7.31 -1.65
CA PRO A 96 -5.54 6.89 -2.76
C PRO A 96 -6.23 8.06 -3.47
N LEU A 97 -6.29 9.24 -2.85
CA LEU A 97 -6.93 10.43 -3.40
C LEU A 97 -5.93 11.37 -4.08
N ARG A 98 -4.63 11.17 -3.87
CA ARG A 98 -3.59 11.86 -4.64
C ARG A 98 -3.24 11.01 -5.86
N PRO A 99 -3.46 11.50 -7.08
CA PRO A 99 -2.95 10.80 -8.26
C PRO A 99 -1.43 10.65 -8.11
N ALA A 100 -0.92 9.44 -8.33
CA ALA A 100 0.52 9.18 -8.30
C ALA A 100 1.19 10.21 -9.20
N GLN A 101 1.93 11.13 -8.61
CA GLN A 101 2.64 12.16 -9.33
C GLN A 101 3.81 11.47 -10.02
N ARG A 102 3.52 10.78 -11.12
CA ARG A 102 4.51 10.37 -12.11
C ARG A 102 5.26 11.64 -12.42
N GLN A 103 6.50 11.69 -11.98
CA GLN A 103 7.44 12.75 -12.34
C GLN A 103 7.32 12.90 -13.85
N SER A 104 6.70 13.98 -14.31
CA SER A 104 6.79 14.33 -15.72
C SER A 104 8.27 14.60 -15.95
N PRO A 105 8.95 13.84 -16.83
CA PRO A 105 10.26 14.29 -17.29
C PRO A 105 10.03 15.67 -17.89
N GLY A 106 10.88 16.60 -17.47
CA GLY A 106 10.65 18.03 -17.56
C GLY A 106 10.04 18.51 -18.88
N SER A 107 9.08 19.42 -18.73
CA SER A 107 8.84 20.53 -19.63
C SER A 107 10.12 20.94 -20.38
N GLY A 108 10.18 20.70 -21.69
CA GLY A 108 11.24 21.25 -22.52
C GLY A 108 11.53 20.56 -23.85
N ASP A 109 10.53 20.28 -24.69
CA ASP A 109 10.75 20.39 -26.15
C ASP A 109 9.43 20.61 -26.92
N PRO A 110 9.17 21.81 -27.50
CA PRO A 110 7.99 22.06 -28.34
C PRO A 110 8.13 21.56 -29.79
N GLY A 111 9.15 20.74 -30.11
CA GLY A 111 9.50 20.40 -31.51
C GLY A 111 9.02 19.06 -32.07
N ALA A 112 8.67 18.07 -31.23
CA ALA A 112 8.38 16.72 -31.73
C ALA A 112 6.88 16.54 -32.06
N ARG A 113 6.49 16.93 -33.29
CA ARG A 113 5.21 16.51 -33.89
C ARG A 113 5.18 14.98 -33.98
N GLU A 114 4.51 14.34 -33.03
CA GLU A 114 4.11 12.93 -33.15
C GLU A 114 3.24 12.78 -34.40
N LYS A 115 3.69 11.95 -35.35
CA LYS A 115 2.88 11.64 -36.52
C LYS A 115 1.71 10.76 -36.07
N PRO A 116 0.45 11.07 -36.44
CA PRO A 116 -0.70 10.27 -36.08
C PRO A 116 -0.52 8.81 -36.52
N LEU A 117 -0.99 7.87 -35.69
CA LEU A 117 -0.92 6.42 -35.92
C LEU A 117 -1.47 5.98 -37.29
N GLU A 118 -2.36 6.78 -37.88
CA GLU A 118 -2.97 6.56 -39.20
C GLU A 118 -1.97 6.69 -40.37
N SER A 119 -0.77 7.20 -40.14
CA SER A 119 0.31 7.30 -41.14
C SER A 119 1.11 6.01 -41.30
N MET A 120 0.90 4.97 -40.49
CA MET A 120 1.55 3.68 -40.68
C MET A 120 0.58 2.76 -41.42
N GLY A 121 0.72 2.73 -42.74
CA GLY A 121 -0.03 1.83 -43.61
C GLY A 121 0.20 0.38 -43.20
N TRP A 122 -0.82 -0.20 -42.60
CA TRP A 122 -1.08 -1.63 -42.60
C TRP A 122 -2.00 -1.96 -43.76
#